data_AF-A0A2Z4VZH2-F1
#
_entry.id   AF-A0A2Z4VZH2-F1
#
_cell.length_a   1.000
_cell.length_b   1.000
_cell.length_c   1.000
_cell.angle_alpha   90.00
_cell.angle_beta   90.00
_cell.angle_gamma   90.00
#
_symmetry.space_group_name_H-M   'P 1'
#
loop_
_entity.id
_entity.type
_entity.pdbx_description
1 polymer ?
#
loop_
_entity_poly.entity_id
_entity_poly.type
_entity_poly.pdbx_seq_one_letter_code
_entity_poly.pdbx_strand_id
1 'polypeptide(L)'
;MTDEVDKELLNEFYQELADLIGLENAYKLHETYRGLSYTFPMRLYDPKKVAQKIVAEYNGENASELARRYGYSMRWVLEVLRKEREKRHKD
;
A
#
# COMPACT_ATOMS: atom_id res chain seq x y z
N MET A 1 -15.26 -25.60 -1.66
CA MET A 1 -14.88 -25.41 -3.08
C MET A 1 -13.37 -25.23 -3.25
N THR A 2 -12.60 -24.82 -2.24
CA THR A 2 -11.13 -24.80 -2.28
C THR A 2 -10.48 -26.16 -2.03
N ASP A 3 -11.19 -27.11 -1.42
CA ASP A 3 -10.73 -28.50 -1.20
C ASP A 3 -10.47 -29.30 -2.49
N GLU A 4 -10.85 -28.78 -3.66
CA GLU A 4 -10.65 -29.44 -4.96
C GLU A 4 -9.54 -28.82 -5.82
N VAL A 5 -8.85 -27.78 -5.33
CA VAL A 5 -7.77 -27.15 -6.10
C VAL A 5 -6.47 -27.91 -5.85
N ASP A 6 -6.05 -28.68 -6.85
CA ASP A 6 -4.75 -29.35 -6.82
C ASP A 6 -3.62 -28.33 -7.06
N LYS A 7 -2.90 -28.01 -5.99
CA LYS A 7 -1.82 -27.03 -6.01
C LYS A 7 -0.71 -27.42 -6.99
N GLU A 8 -0.40 -28.71 -7.13
CA GLU A 8 0.71 -29.18 -7.97
C GLU A 8 0.44 -28.98 -9.47
N LEU A 9 -0.84 -28.85 -9.84
CA LEU A 9 -1.29 -28.63 -11.22
C LEU A 9 -1.55 -27.16 -11.54
N LEU A 10 -1.44 -26.26 -10.56
CA LEU A 10 -1.56 -24.83 -10.82
C LEU A 10 -0.44 -24.34 -11.74
N ASN A 11 -0.73 -23.31 -12.53
CA ASN A 11 0.33 -22.57 -13.22
C ASN A 11 1.34 -22.03 -12.18
N GLU A 12 2.62 -22.01 -12.54
CA GLU A 12 3.73 -21.59 -11.68
C GLU A 12 3.47 -20.28 -10.92
N PHE A 13 2.88 -19.27 -11.58
CA PHE A 13 2.50 -18.01 -10.94
C PHE A 13 1.50 -18.22 -9.79
N TYR A 14 0.49 -19.07 -9.99
CA TYR A 14 -0.51 -19.36 -8.95
C TYR A 14 0.02 -20.31 -7.88
N GLN A 15 1.02 -21.14 -8.18
CA GLN A 15 1.75 -21.91 -7.16
C GLN A 15 2.50 -20.96 -6.22
N GLU A 16 3.32 -20.06 -6.77
CA GLU A 16 4.04 -19.05 -6.01
C GLU A 16 3.09 -18.16 -5.21
N LEU A 17 1.98 -17.73 -5.83
CA LEU A 17 0.97 -16.93 -5.16
C LEU A 17 0.29 -17.71 -4.04
N ALA A 18 -0.04 -18.99 -4.24
CA ALA A 18 -0.62 -19.83 -3.20
C ALA A 18 0.36 -20.07 -2.05
N ASP A 19 1.66 -20.15 -2.31
CA ASP A 19 2.70 -20.18 -1.28
C ASP A 19 2.81 -18.87 -0.50
N LEU A 20 2.66 -17.74 -1.18
CA LEU A 20 2.76 -16.41 -0.56
C LEU A 20 1.56 -16.04 0.30
N ILE A 21 0.33 -16.26 -0.21
CA ILE A 21 -0.91 -15.77 0.43
C ILE A 21 -1.89 -16.89 0.81
N GLY A 22 -1.54 -18.15 0.59
CA GLY A 22 -2.41 -19.31 0.80
C GLY A 22 -3.30 -19.61 -0.41
N LEU A 23 -3.62 -20.90 -0.58
CA LEU A 23 -4.39 -21.42 -1.71
C LEU A 23 -5.76 -20.74 -1.86
N GLU A 24 -6.47 -20.51 -0.75
CA GLU A 24 -7.79 -19.88 -0.77
C GLU A 24 -7.73 -18.44 -1.31
N ASN A 25 -6.73 -17.65 -0.90
CA ASN A 25 -6.61 -16.27 -1.35
C ASN A 25 -6.12 -16.19 -2.79
N ALA A 26 -5.21 -17.07 -3.20
CA ALA A 26 -4.78 -17.18 -4.60
C ALA A 26 -5.97 -17.52 -5.52
N TYR A 27 -6.83 -18.46 -5.10
CA TYR A 27 -8.05 -18.81 -5.83
C TYR A 27 -9.03 -17.64 -5.91
N LYS A 28 -9.28 -16.93 -4.80
CA LYS A 28 -10.12 -15.71 -4.81
C LYS A 28 -9.59 -14.65 -5.78
N LEU A 29 -8.27 -14.48 -5.86
CA LEU A 29 -7.64 -13.52 -6.76
C LEU A 29 -7.84 -13.93 -8.24
N HIS A 30 -7.64 -15.21 -8.56
CA HIS A 30 -7.96 -15.75 -9.88
C HIS A 30 -9.44 -15.53 -10.23
N GLU A 31 -10.36 -15.95 -9.36
CA GLU A 31 -11.79 -15.86 -9.66
C GLU A 31 -12.23 -14.41 -9.89
N THR A 32 -11.67 -13.47 -9.14
CA THR A 32 -12.05 -12.05 -9.21
C THR A 32 -11.43 -11.33 -10.42
N TYR A 33 -10.19 -11.67 -10.79
CA TYR A 33 -9.39 -10.86 -11.72
C TYR A 33 -8.89 -11.60 -12.96
N ARG A 34 -9.23 -12.88 -13.17
CA ARG A 34 -8.82 -13.63 -14.36
C ARG A 34 -9.19 -12.91 -15.65
N GLY A 35 -8.26 -12.87 -16.61
CA GLY A 35 -8.43 -12.18 -17.90
C GLY A 35 -8.08 -10.69 -17.88
N LEU A 36 -7.77 -10.11 -16.71
CA LEU A 36 -7.28 -8.74 -16.58
C LEU A 36 -5.77 -8.73 -16.36
N SER A 37 -5.11 -7.65 -16.82
CA SER A 37 -3.70 -7.38 -16.51
C SER A 37 -3.59 -6.30 -15.44
N TYR A 38 -2.91 -6.61 -14.34
CA TYR A 38 -2.64 -5.68 -13.24
C TYR A 38 -1.14 -5.47 -13.04
N THR A 39 -0.76 -4.22 -12.77
CA THR A 39 0.59 -3.88 -12.32
C THR A 39 0.51 -3.49 -10.85
N PHE A 40 1.29 -4.15 -10.00
CA PHE A 40 1.39 -3.76 -8.59
C PHE A 40 2.15 -2.44 -8.45
N PRO A 41 1.55 -1.39 -7.86
CA PRO A 41 2.26 -0.15 -7.62
C PRO A 41 3.43 -0.35 -6.66
N MET A 42 4.56 0.31 -6.93
CA MET A 42 5.74 0.27 -6.05
C MET A 42 5.46 0.87 -4.65
N ARG A 43 4.51 1.82 -4.56
CA ARG A 43 4.12 2.44 -3.29
C ARG A 43 2.86 1.78 -2.76
N LEU A 44 2.94 1.31 -1.52
CA LEU A 44 1.80 0.74 -0.81
C LEU A 44 0.71 1.77 -0.50
N TYR A 45 1.10 3.00 -0.13
CA TYR A 45 0.18 4.05 0.31
C TYR A 45 -0.02 5.14 -0.76
N ASP A 46 -1.25 5.68 -0.82
CA ASP A 46 -1.59 6.84 -1.63
C ASP A 46 -0.92 8.11 -1.04
N PRO A 47 -0.09 8.85 -1.81
CA PRO A 47 0.60 10.03 -1.31
C PRO A 47 -0.32 11.14 -0.79
N LYS A 48 -1.53 11.30 -1.37
CA LYS A 48 -2.50 12.31 -0.93
C LYS A 48 -3.09 11.93 0.42
N LYS A 49 -3.44 10.65 0.60
CA LYS A 49 -3.96 10.15 1.89
C LYS A 49 -2.90 10.21 2.98
N VAL A 50 -1.66 9.88 2.65
CA VAL A 50 -0.53 9.99 3.59
C VAL A 50 -0.28 11.45 3.98
N ALA A 51 -0.36 12.39 3.04
CA ALA A 51 -0.18 13.82 3.36
C ALA A 51 -1.23 14.32 4.37
N GLN A 52 -2.50 13.94 4.19
CA GLN A 52 -3.57 14.26 5.14
C GLN A 52 -3.31 13.65 6.52
N LYS A 53 -2.86 12.39 6.55
CA LYS A 53 -2.50 11.67 7.77
C LYS A 53 -1.33 12.33 8.51
N ILE A 54 -0.29 12.74 7.80
CA ILE A 54 0.86 13.46 8.36
C ILE A 54 0.40 14.76 9.03
N VAL A 55 -0.41 15.57 8.35
CA VAL A 55 -0.92 16.82 8.92
C VAL A 55 -1.73 16.58 10.19
N ALA A 56 -2.55 15.52 10.21
CA ALA A 56 -3.40 15.19 11.35
C ALA A 56 -2.63 14.60 12.54
N GLU A 57 -1.57 13.81 12.30
CA GLU A 57 -0.84 13.06 13.33
C GLU A 57 0.46 13.75 13.78
N TYR A 58 0.87 14.84 13.11
CA TYR A 58 2.09 15.54 13.47
C TYR A 58 1.94 16.29 14.80
N ASN A 59 2.84 15.97 15.74
CA ASN A 59 2.82 16.53 17.09
C ASN A 59 3.92 17.57 17.37
N GLY A 60 4.68 17.96 16.34
CA GLY A 60 5.82 18.86 16.45
C GLY A 60 7.18 18.15 16.34
N GLU A 61 7.29 16.89 16.77
CA GLU A 61 8.58 16.21 16.91
C GLU A 61 8.62 14.85 16.17
N ASN A 62 7.47 14.25 15.88
CA ASN A 62 7.36 12.90 15.30
C ASN A 62 7.53 12.81 13.76
N ALA A 63 8.09 13.82 13.09
CA ALA A 63 8.20 13.81 11.64
C ALA A 63 9.05 12.64 11.09
N SER A 64 10.13 12.26 11.80
CA SER A 64 10.97 11.11 11.42
C SER A 64 10.22 9.78 11.55
N GLU A 65 9.39 9.65 12.60
CA GLU A 65 8.56 8.46 12.80
C GLU A 65 7.52 8.33 11.68
N LEU A 66 6.83 9.42 11.34
CA LEU A 66 5.86 9.45 10.25
C LEU A 66 6.50 9.11 8.90
N ALA A 67 7.72 9.61 8.64
CA ALA A 67 8.47 9.29 7.44
C ALA A 67 8.72 7.78 7.32
N ARG A 68 9.25 7.16 8.39
CA ARG A 68 9.51 5.71 8.42
C ARG A 68 8.23 4.89 8.32
N ARG A 69 7.17 5.26 9.05
CA ARG A 69 5.90 4.53 9.10
C ARG A 69 5.23 4.43 7.73
N TYR A 70 5.25 5.52 6.96
CA TYR A 70 4.60 5.58 5.65
C TYR A 70 5.54 5.33 4.47
N GLY A 71 6.84 5.10 4.72
CA GLY A 71 7.81 4.83 3.65
C GLY A 71 8.16 6.06 2.81
N TYR A 72 8.20 7.24 3.41
CA TYR A 72 8.58 8.50 2.75
C TYR A 72 9.89 9.05 3.31
N SER A 73 10.55 9.90 2.52
CA SER A 73 11.71 10.63 3.02
C SER A 73 11.28 11.71 4.02
N MET A 74 12.15 11.99 4.98
CA MET A 74 11.94 13.07 5.95
C MET A 74 11.74 14.42 5.25
N ARG A 75 12.47 14.67 4.16
CA ARG A 75 12.30 15.87 3.32
C ARG A 75 10.86 16.01 2.79
N TRP A 76 10.25 14.91 2.36
CA TRP A 76 8.88 14.95 1.84
C TRP A 76 7.87 15.24 2.95
N VAL A 77 8.03 14.64 4.13
CA VAL A 77 7.18 14.91 5.30
C VAL A 77 7.25 16.38 5.72
N LEU A 78 8.46 16.95 5.82
CA LEU A 78 8.63 18.38 6.11
C LEU A 78 7.98 19.28 5.07
N GLU A 79 8.07 18.90 3.80
CA GLU A 79 7.47 19.66 2.70
C GLU A 79 5.93 19.64 2.77
N VAL A 80 5.33 18.50 3.13
CA VAL A 80 3.88 18.40 3.39
C VAL A 80 3.48 19.35 4.52
N LEU A 81 4.20 19.32 5.64
CA LEU A 81 3.91 20.16 6.81
C LEU A 81 4.10 21.65 6.50
N ARG A 82 5.13 22.01 5.73
CA ARG A 82 5.38 23.38 5.29
C ARG A 82 4.23 23.91 4.44
N LYS A 83 3.82 23.15 3.42
CA LYS A 83 2.70 23.51 2.53
C LYS A 83 1.40 23.68 3.29
N GLU A 84 1.15 22.85 4.29
CA GLU A 84 -0.03 22.97 5.13
C GLU A 84 -0.03 24.27 5.97
N ARG A 85 1.11 24.61 6.59
CA ARG A 85 1.25 25.89 7.31
C ARG A 85 1.00 27.09 6.39
N GLU A 86 1.54 27.06 5.18
CA GLU A 86 1.36 28.14 4.19
C GLU A 86 -0.08 28.31 3.73
N LYS A 87 -0.87 27.24 3.68
CA LYS A 87 -2.31 27.33 3.38
C LYS A 87 -3.06 28.03 4.50
N ARG A 88 -2.82 27.61 5.75
CA ARG A 88 -3.47 28.19 6.94
C ARG A 88 -3.17 29.67 7.17
N HIS A 89 -2.06 30.18 6.64
CA HIS A 89 -1.72 31.61 6.71
C HIS A 89 -2.35 32.47 5.60
N LYS A 90 -2.97 31.85 4.59
CA LYS A 90 -3.65 32.56 3.50
C LYS A 90 -5.16 32.65 3.67
N ASP A 91 -5.71 31.89 4.61
CA ASP A 91 -7.10 31.92 5.06
C ASP A 91 -7.23 32.88 6.26
#